data_AF-A0A5C6BTM8-F1
#
_entry.id   AF-A0A5C6BTM8-F1
#
_cell.length_a   1.000
_cell.length_b   1.000
_cell.length_c   1.000
_cell.angle_alpha   90.00
_cell.angle_beta   90.00
_cell.angle_gamma   90.00
#
_symmetry.space_group_name_H-M   'P 1'
#
loop_
_entity.id
_entity.type
_entity.pdbx_description
1 polymer ?
#
loop_
_entity_poly.entity_id
_entity_poly.type
_entity_poly.pdbx_seq_one_letter_code
_entity_poly.pdbx_strand_id
1 'polypeptide(L)'
;MATIRTKSTGSKAVQVVLGDGSRRAIGIGKPSKKDAESYCQYIGKIEAAALSGTGIEPATAKWVASTKPNVRKRLEELSLIEPAPDSEEVGTVSVVSLVQRYLAELDVKPRTVSRYRNQTAFLRDHFAECEDITELTAGDGERFLKSLRREKKKNGESLAQNYIHKILKTSRQVFAFAVANELMQINPLAGISVPEQVDEDRDFEITPEMTVKILDAANPKYRLIIALARYGGLR
;
A
#
# COMPACT_ATOMS: atom_id res chain seq x y z
N MET A 1 -17.34 -9.03 -36.24
CA MET A 1 -18.23 -9.98 -35.54
C MET A 1 -17.40 -10.69 -34.50
N ALA A 2 -17.72 -10.43 -33.23
CA ALA A 2 -16.96 -10.93 -32.11
C ALA A 2 -16.98 -12.46 -32.02
N THR A 3 -15.83 -13.07 -31.78
CA THR A 3 -15.71 -14.55 -31.67
C THR A 3 -14.88 -14.96 -30.46
N ILE A 4 -15.25 -16.07 -29.83
CA ILE A 4 -14.53 -16.60 -28.67
C ILE A 4 -13.35 -17.45 -29.14
N ARG A 5 -12.15 -17.13 -28.66
CA ARG A 5 -10.95 -17.94 -28.84
C ARG A 5 -10.52 -18.54 -27.50
N THR A 6 -10.32 -19.85 -27.48
CA THR A 6 -9.80 -20.57 -26.31
C THR A 6 -8.32 -20.88 -26.52
N LYS A 7 -7.47 -20.58 -25.53
CA LYS A 7 -6.05 -20.95 -25.52
C LYS A 7 -5.87 -22.35 -24.94
N SER A 8 -4.75 -22.99 -25.26
CA SER A 8 -4.35 -24.29 -24.68
C SER A 8 -4.32 -24.31 -23.16
N THR A 9 -4.11 -23.16 -22.51
CA THR A 9 -4.10 -22.99 -21.05
C THR A 9 -5.50 -22.91 -20.40
N GLY A 10 -6.57 -23.03 -21.19
CA GLY A 10 -7.97 -22.90 -20.75
C GLY A 10 -8.48 -21.45 -20.63
N SER A 11 -7.60 -20.46 -20.81
CA SER A 11 -7.99 -19.05 -20.86
C SER A 11 -8.69 -18.71 -22.18
N LYS A 12 -9.72 -17.88 -22.12
CA LYS A 12 -10.52 -17.43 -23.27
C LYS A 12 -10.28 -15.95 -23.55
N ALA A 13 -10.46 -15.57 -24.80
CA ALA A 13 -10.45 -14.19 -25.27
C ALA A 13 -11.57 -13.98 -26.29
N VAL A 14 -12.09 -12.76 -26.38
CA VAL A 14 -13.01 -12.35 -27.44
C VAL A 14 -12.21 -11.62 -28.51
N GLN A 15 -12.24 -12.07 -29.75
CA GLN A 15 -11.66 -11.37 -30.89
C GLN A 15 -12.66 -10.38 -31.46
N VAL A 16 -12.21 -9.18 -31.77
CA VAL A 16 -12.98 -8.08 -32.37
C VAL A 16 -12.23 -7.51 -33.57
N VAL A 17 -12.97 -6.92 -34.49
CA VAL A 17 -12.46 -6.15 -35.64
C VAL A 17 -12.64 -4.67 -35.32
N LEU A 18 -11.55 -3.90 -35.43
CA LEU A 18 -11.59 -2.45 -35.23
C LEU A 18 -11.91 -1.71 -36.54
N GLY A 19 -12.19 -0.41 -36.46
CA GLY A 19 -12.50 0.43 -37.63
C GLY A 19 -11.39 0.51 -38.68
N ASP A 20 -10.14 0.24 -38.29
CA ASP A 20 -8.98 0.14 -39.20
C ASP A 20 -8.88 -1.24 -39.90
N GLY A 21 -9.82 -2.16 -39.63
CA GLY A 21 -9.82 -3.53 -40.14
C GLY A 21 -8.91 -4.49 -39.38
N SER A 22 -8.16 -4.03 -38.38
CA SER A 22 -7.29 -4.87 -37.58
C SER A 22 -8.09 -5.77 -36.62
N ARG A 23 -7.55 -6.97 -36.36
CA ARG A 23 -8.16 -7.93 -35.41
C ARG A 23 -7.44 -7.91 -34.08
N ARG A 24 -8.16 -7.60 -33.01
CA ARG A 24 -7.62 -7.54 -31.65
C ARG A 24 -8.33 -8.52 -30.74
N ALA A 25 -7.63 -9.00 -29.72
CA ALA A 25 -8.15 -9.95 -28.75
C ALA A 25 -8.26 -9.30 -27.37
N ILE A 26 -9.41 -9.47 -26.74
CA ILE A 26 -9.73 -9.01 -25.39
C ILE A 26 -9.75 -10.22 -24.47
N GLY A 27 -8.81 -10.28 -23.53
CA GLY A 27 -8.69 -11.40 -22.60
C GLY A 27 -9.82 -11.38 -21.57
N ILE A 28 -10.58 -12.47 -21.45
CA ILE A 28 -11.69 -12.59 -20.49
C ILE A 28 -11.38 -13.56 -19.34
N GLY A 29 -10.14 -14.05 -19.26
CA GLY A 29 -9.67 -14.98 -18.22
C GLY A 29 -10.15 -16.42 -18.46
N LYS A 30 -10.56 -17.13 -17.41
CA LYS A 30 -11.11 -18.51 -17.48
C LYS A 30 -12.60 -18.54 -17.10
N PRO A 31 -13.50 -17.86 -17.85
CA PRO A 31 -14.91 -17.82 -17.52
C PRO A 31 -15.62 -19.14 -17.87
N SER A 32 -16.77 -19.38 -17.24
CA SER A 32 -17.67 -20.46 -17.63
C SER A 32 -18.07 -20.33 -19.11
N LYS A 33 -18.63 -21.39 -19.72
CA LYS A 33 -19.09 -21.31 -21.11
C LYS A 33 -20.14 -20.21 -21.28
N LYS A 34 -21.12 -20.17 -20.36
CA LYS A 34 -22.22 -19.20 -20.35
C LYS A 34 -21.73 -17.76 -20.18
N ASP A 35 -20.76 -17.54 -19.30
CA ASP A 35 -20.18 -16.20 -19.11
C ASP A 35 -19.38 -15.78 -20.34
N ALA A 36 -18.59 -16.67 -20.93
CA ALA A 36 -17.83 -16.39 -22.15
C ALA A 36 -18.74 -15.96 -23.32
N GLU A 37 -19.90 -16.62 -23.47
CA GLU A 37 -20.93 -16.26 -24.44
C GLU A 37 -21.51 -14.87 -24.13
N SER A 38 -21.79 -14.57 -22.86
CA SER A 38 -22.25 -13.24 -22.45
C SER A 38 -21.22 -12.14 -22.76
N TYR A 39 -19.94 -12.37 -22.44
CA TYR A 39 -18.85 -11.45 -22.82
C TYR A 39 -18.80 -11.24 -24.33
N CYS A 40 -18.89 -12.32 -25.12
CA CYS A 40 -18.86 -12.24 -26.57
C CYS A 40 -20.03 -11.43 -27.13
N GLN A 41 -21.23 -11.60 -26.56
CA GLN A 41 -22.43 -10.84 -26.96
C GLN A 41 -22.26 -9.35 -26.69
N TYR A 42 -21.91 -8.95 -25.47
CA TYR A 42 -21.75 -7.53 -25.12
C TYR A 42 -20.60 -6.88 -25.89
N ILE A 43 -19.43 -7.53 -25.97
CA ILE A 43 -18.28 -7.02 -26.73
C ILE A 43 -18.62 -6.92 -28.23
N GLY A 44 -19.38 -7.88 -28.78
CA GLY A 44 -19.86 -7.81 -30.16
C GLY A 44 -20.82 -6.66 -30.42
N LYS A 45 -21.67 -6.30 -29.45
CA LYS A 45 -22.51 -5.09 -29.55
C LYS A 45 -21.66 -3.81 -29.56
N ILE A 46 -20.61 -3.75 -28.74
CA ILE A 46 -19.67 -2.61 -28.71
C ILE A 46 -18.89 -2.52 -30.04
N GLU A 47 -18.39 -3.65 -30.55
CA GLU A 47 -17.74 -3.74 -31.87
C GLU A 47 -18.65 -3.21 -32.98
N ALA A 48 -19.91 -3.68 -33.02
CA ALA A 48 -20.88 -3.24 -34.01
C ALA A 48 -21.19 -1.74 -33.91
N ALA A 49 -21.33 -1.21 -32.69
CA ALA A 49 -21.54 0.22 -32.45
C ALA A 49 -20.36 1.06 -32.94
N ALA A 50 -19.13 0.65 -32.61
CA ALA A 50 -17.91 1.32 -33.04
C ALA A 50 -17.74 1.32 -34.58
N LEU A 51 -18.03 0.18 -35.24
CA LEU A 51 -17.96 0.08 -36.71
C LEU A 51 -19.06 0.88 -37.42
N SER A 52 -20.23 1.01 -36.81
CA SER A 52 -21.39 1.69 -37.42
C SER A 52 -21.45 3.18 -37.08
N GLY A 53 -20.59 3.67 -36.19
CA GLY A 53 -20.66 5.04 -35.65
C GLY A 53 -21.93 5.29 -34.83
N THR A 54 -22.52 4.25 -34.24
CA THR A 54 -23.75 4.36 -33.43
C THR A 54 -23.43 4.34 -31.94
N GLY A 55 -24.31 4.93 -31.14
CA GLY A 55 -24.16 4.94 -29.68
C GLY A 55 -24.34 3.55 -29.06
N ILE A 56 -23.68 3.30 -27.94
CA ILE A 56 -23.81 2.05 -27.17
C ILE A 56 -25.18 2.00 -26.50
N GLU A 57 -25.89 0.87 -26.67
CA GLU A 57 -27.20 0.61 -26.06
C GLU A 57 -27.13 0.68 -24.52
N PRO A 58 -28.15 1.22 -23.81
CA PRO A 58 -28.14 1.36 -22.35
C PRO A 58 -27.82 0.08 -21.55
N ALA A 59 -28.28 -1.08 -22.01
CA ALA A 59 -27.98 -2.36 -21.37
C ALA A 59 -26.49 -2.72 -21.47
N THR A 60 -25.89 -2.45 -22.63
CA THR A 60 -24.46 -2.66 -22.87
C THR A 60 -23.60 -1.66 -22.10
N ALA A 61 -24.03 -0.40 -22.02
CA ALA A 61 -23.37 0.62 -21.21
C ALA A 61 -23.36 0.25 -19.71
N LYS A 62 -24.49 -0.24 -19.17
CA LYS A 62 -24.56 -0.77 -17.80
C LYS A 62 -23.63 -1.95 -17.60
N TRP A 63 -23.56 -2.86 -18.57
CA TRP A 63 -22.64 -3.98 -18.51
C TRP A 63 -21.17 -3.52 -18.47
N VAL A 64 -20.77 -2.56 -19.31
CA VAL A 64 -19.43 -1.95 -19.30
C VAL A 64 -19.10 -1.37 -17.93
N ALA A 65 -20.04 -0.66 -17.30
CA ALA A 65 -19.83 -0.08 -15.97
C ALA A 65 -19.59 -1.14 -14.87
N SER A 66 -20.20 -2.32 -15.00
CA SER A 66 -20.09 -3.43 -14.04
C SER A 66 -19.07 -4.51 -14.40
N THR A 67 -18.39 -4.40 -15.55
CA THR A 67 -17.50 -5.46 -16.03
C THR A 67 -16.16 -5.45 -15.28
N LYS A 68 -15.38 -6.51 -15.45
CA LYS A 68 -14.09 -6.64 -14.78
C LYS A 68 -13.13 -5.52 -15.25
N PRO A 69 -12.34 -4.90 -14.33
CA PRO A 69 -11.45 -3.79 -14.67
C PRO A 69 -10.51 -4.08 -15.84
N ASN A 70 -9.96 -5.30 -15.91
CA ASN A 70 -9.06 -5.71 -16.99
C ASN A 70 -9.74 -5.75 -18.38
N VAL A 71 -11.02 -6.13 -18.44
CA VAL A 71 -11.79 -6.15 -19.68
C VAL A 71 -12.14 -4.73 -20.11
N ARG A 72 -12.57 -3.89 -19.14
CA ARG A 72 -12.86 -2.47 -19.38
C ARG A 72 -11.64 -1.72 -19.92
N LYS A 73 -10.50 -1.84 -19.23
CA LYS A 73 -9.22 -1.23 -19.65
C LYS A 73 -8.87 -1.63 -21.08
N ARG A 74 -9.05 -2.90 -21.43
CA ARG A 74 -8.77 -3.37 -22.79
C ARG A 74 -9.76 -2.85 -23.84
N LEU A 75 -11.00 -2.53 -23.46
CA LEU A 75 -11.95 -1.85 -24.36
C LEU A 75 -11.56 -0.38 -24.57
N GLU A 76 -11.10 0.31 -23.52
CA GLU A 76 -10.60 1.70 -23.56
C GLU A 76 -9.32 1.80 -24.40
N GLU A 77 -8.33 0.91 -24.20
CA GLU A 77 -7.08 0.82 -24.97
C GLU A 77 -7.31 0.59 -26.48
N LEU A 78 -8.44 -0.03 -26.84
CA LEU A 78 -8.82 -0.28 -28.22
C LEU A 78 -9.75 0.81 -28.78
N SER A 79 -9.98 1.88 -28.01
CA SER A 79 -10.88 2.98 -28.33
C SER A 79 -12.31 2.52 -28.70
N LEU A 80 -12.75 1.40 -28.11
CA LEU A 80 -14.09 0.85 -28.30
C LEU A 80 -15.13 1.46 -27.37
N ILE A 81 -14.68 2.05 -26.26
CA ILE A 81 -15.47 2.83 -25.33
C ILE A 81 -14.68 4.09 -24.96
N GLU A 82 -15.38 5.15 -24.55
CA GLU A 82 -14.73 6.33 -23.99
C GLU A 82 -14.09 5.98 -22.63
N PRO A 83 -12.92 6.56 -22.32
CA PRO A 83 -12.34 6.47 -20.99
C PRO A 83 -13.34 7.05 -19.99
N ALA A 84 -13.48 6.42 -18.83
CA ALA A 84 -14.33 6.94 -17.78
C ALA A 84 -13.85 8.35 -17.39
N PRO A 85 -14.75 9.31 -17.09
CA PRO A 85 -14.35 10.60 -16.52
C PRO A 85 -13.62 10.49 -15.16
N ASP A 86 -13.45 9.29 -14.60
CA ASP A 86 -12.71 9.02 -13.36
C ASP A 86 -11.60 7.96 -13.52
N SER A 87 -11.22 7.60 -14.76
CA SER A 87 -10.07 6.73 -15.00
C SER A 87 -8.84 7.58 -15.32
N GLU A 88 -8.36 8.35 -14.34
CA GLU A 88 -6.91 8.55 -14.25
C GLU A 88 -6.28 7.15 -14.27
N GLU A 89 -5.18 6.98 -15.00
CA GLU A 89 -4.36 5.80 -14.84
C GLU A 89 -4.04 5.66 -13.35
N VAL A 90 -4.73 4.75 -12.64
CA VAL A 90 -4.27 4.28 -11.35
C VAL A 90 -3.01 3.49 -11.67
N GLY A 91 -1.90 4.21 -11.80
CA GLY A 91 -0.58 3.63 -11.71
C GLY A 91 -0.59 2.83 -10.42
N THR A 92 -0.32 1.53 -10.53
CA THR A 92 -0.28 0.63 -9.38
C THR A 92 0.60 1.27 -8.32
N VAL A 93 0.00 1.60 -7.17
CA VAL A 93 0.73 2.23 -6.07
C VAL A 93 1.35 1.09 -5.27
N SER A 94 2.67 0.95 -5.30
CA SER A 94 3.38 0.00 -4.44
C SER A 94 3.48 0.51 -3.01
N VAL A 95 3.78 -0.38 -2.07
CA VAL A 95 4.03 0.04 -0.67
C VAL A 95 5.26 0.97 -0.59
N VAL A 96 6.24 0.77 -1.47
CA VAL A 96 7.45 1.60 -1.50
C VAL A 96 7.12 3.04 -1.91
N SER A 97 6.34 3.23 -2.97
CA SER A 97 5.95 4.57 -3.42
C SER A 97 4.99 5.23 -2.42
N LEU A 98 4.08 4.46 -1.81
CA LEU A 98 3.20 4.95 -0.75
C LEU A 98 3.98 5.49 0.44
N VAL A 99 5.00 4.76 0.91
CA VAL A 99 5.85 5.22 2.03
C VAL A 99 6.61 6.49 1.66
N GLN A 100 7.14 6.57 0.44
CA GLN A 100 7.85 7.77 -0.02
C GLN A 100 6.92 9.00 -0.03
N ARG A 101 5.70 8.84 -0.57
CA ARG A 101 4.68 9.88 -0.59
C ARG A 101 4.29 10.31 0.83
N TYR A 102 3.98 9.37 1.71
CA TYR A 102 3.66 9.66 3.11
C TYR A 102 4.78 10.45 3.80
N LEU A 103 6.05 10.04 3.63
CA LEU A 103 7.17 10.73 4.26
C LEU A 103 7.41 12.14 3.70
N ALA A 104 7.09 12.39 2.43
CA ALA A 104 7.22 13.69 1.80
C ALA A 104 6.13 14.68 2.25
N GLU A 105 4.92 14.19 2.53
CA GLU A 105 3.78 15.01 2.95
C GLU A 105 3.74 15.24 4.48
N LEU A 106 4.62 14.61 5.26
CA LEU A 106 4.69 14.82 6.70
C LEU A 106 5.21 16.22 7.06
N ASP A 107 4.35 17.04 7.64
CA ASP A 107 4.72 18.30 8.26
C ASP A 107 5.28 18.09 9.69
N VAL A 108 6.51 17.58 9.77
CA VAL A 108 7.22 17.36 11.04
C VAL A 108 8.69 17.73 10.95
N LYS A 109 9.32 17.95 12.10
CA LYS A 109 10.77 18.24 12.17
C LYS A 109 11.59 17.16 11.44
N PRO A 110 12.72 17.51 10.78
CA PRO A 110 13.53 16.55 10.03
C PRO A 110 13.98 15.32 10.83
N ARG A 111 14.29 15.49 12.12
CA ARG A 111 14.64 14.38 13.03
C ARG A 111 13.49 13.37 13.17
N THR A 112 12.24 13.84 13.15
CA THR A 112 11.05 12.99 13.22
C THR A 112 10.87 12.22 11.91
N VAL A 113 11.08 12.86 10.76
CA VAL A 113 11.08 12.18 9.45
C VAL A 113 12.11 11.05 9.42
N SER A 114 13.35 11.29 9.89
CA SER A 114 14.39 10.26 9.97
C SER A 114 13.97 9.07 10.85
N ARG A 115 13.29 9.33 11.97
CA ARG A 115 12.74 8.26 12.82
C ARG A 115 11.69 7.45 12.08
N TYR A 116 10.77 8.10 11.37
CA TYR A 116 9.72 7.40 10.62
C TYR A 116 10.30 6.61 9.47
N ARG A 117 11.29 7.15 8.75
CA ARG A 117 12.02 6.45 7.69
C ARG A 117 12.57 5.11 8.17
N ASN A 118 13.23 5.08 9.34
CA ASN A 118 13.75 3.84 9.93
C ASN A 118 12.65 2.84 10.29
N GLN A 119 11.50 3.31 10.79
CA GLN A 119 10.37 2.44 11.13
C GLN A 119 9.69 1.88 9.88
N THR A 120 9.54 2.70 8.83
CA THR A 120 8.94 2.29 7.56
C THR A 120 9.84 1.41 6.71
N ALA A 121 11.13 1.27 7.03
CA ALA A 121 12.03 0.36 6.33
C ALA A 121 11.53 -1.08 6.41
N PHE A 122 11.14 -1.55 7.60
CA PHE A 122 10.55 -2.89 7.77
C PHE A 122 9.30 -3.10 6.93
N LEU A 123 8.46 -2.06 6.81
CA LEU A 123 7.26 -2.12 5.98
C LEU A 123 7.61 -2.24 4.50
N ARG A 124 8.56 -1.42 4.02
CA ARG A 124 9.05 -1.46 2.64
C ARG A 124 9.70 -2.80 2.30
N ASP A 125 10.54 -3.31 3.19
CA ASP A 125 11.28 -4.55 2.96
C ASP A 125 10.33 -5.76 2.95
N HIS A 126 9.32 -5.78 3.83
CA HIS A 126 8.34 -6.86 3.87
C HIS A 126 7.42 -6.90 2.64
N PHE A 127 7.06 -5.73 2.11
CA PHE A 127 6.16 -5.59 0.97
C PHE A 127 6.89 -5.13 -0.30
N ALA A 128 8.18 -5.43 -0.45
CA ALA A 128 8.99 -4.98 -1.58
C ALA A 128 8.46 -5.48 -2.93
N GLU A 129 7.95 -6.71 -2.95
CA GLU A 129 7.38 -7.36 -4.14
C GLU A 129 5.88 -7.04 -4.33
N CYS A 130 5.30 -6.17 -3.49
CA CYS A 130 3.91 -5.76 -3.63
C CYS A 130 3.80 -4.65 -4.67
N GLU A 131 3.35 -4.99 -5.87
CA GLU A 131 3.18 -4.04 -6.97
C GLU A 131 2.00 -3.08 -6.74
N ASP A 132 0.94 -3.54 -6.07
CA ASP A 132 -0.29 -2.78 -5.84
C ASP A 132 -0.82 -2.94 -4.40
N ILE A 133 -0.92 -1.83 -3.66
CA ILE A 133 -1.46 -1.79 -2.30
C ILE A 133 -2.93 -2.21 -2.21
N THR A 134 -3.71 -2.13 -3.30
CA THR A 134 -5.13 -2.50 -3.30
C THR A 134 -5.35 -4.00 -3.16
N GLU A 135 -4.33 -4.82 -3.44
CA GLU A 135 -4.37 -6.28 -3.27
C GLU A 135 -4.13 -6.72 -1.81
N LEU A 136 -3.68 -5.81 -0.93
CA LEU A 136 -3.33 -6.13 0.43
C LEU A 136 -4.56 -6.47 1.28
N THR A 137 -4.48 -7.59 1.99
CA THR A 137 -5.55 -8.08 2.87
C THR A 137 -5.18 -7.93 4.35
N ALA A 138 -6.16 -8.09 5.25
CA ALA A 138 -5.86 -8.19 6.68
C ALA A 138 -4.90 -9.35 7.02
N GLY A 139 -4.91 -10.42 6.21
CA GLY A 139 -3.98 -11.54 6.37
C GLY A 139 -2.53 -11.18 6.06
N ASP A 140 -2.30 -10.24 5.15
CA ASP A 140 -0.98 -9.65 4.89
C ASP A 140 -0.46 -8.87 6.10
N GLY A 141 -1.36 -8.14 6.77
CA GLY A 141 -1.04 -7.45 8.01
C GLY A 141 -0.56 -8.39 9.12
N GLU A 142 -1.23 -9.53 9.29
CA GLU A 142 -0.84 -10.56 10.25
C GLU A 142 0.52 -11.20 9.90
N ARG A 143 0.79 -11.41 8.60
CA ARG A 143 2.10 -11.86 8.12
C ARG A 143 3.19 -10.85 8.44
N PHE A 144 2.92 -9.57 8.30
CA PHE A 144 3.84 -8.50 8.66
C PHE A 144 4.14 -8.48 10.17
N LEU A 145 3.13 -8.62 11.03
CA LEU A 145 3.37 -8.73 12.47
C LEU A 145 4.25 -9.94 12.81
N LYS A 146 3.98 -11.09 12.17
CA LYS A 146 4.79 -12.30 12.37
C LYS A 146 6.23 -12.12 11.91
N SER A 147 6.48 -11.38 10.81
CA SER A 147 7.84 -11.09 10.35
C SER A 147 8.59 -10.22 11.35
N LEU A 148 7.97 -9.15 11.86
CA LEU A 148 8.57 -8.28 12.89
C LEU A 148 8.96 -9.03 14.18
N ARG A 149 8.16 -10.01 14.59
CA ARG A 149 8.46 -10.85 15.77
C ARG A 149 9.63 -11.82 15.55
N ARG A 150 9.88 -12.20 14.29
CA ARG A 150 11.00 -13.08 13.90
C ARG A 150 12.28 -12.31 13.61
N GLU A 151 12.15 -11.02 13.33
CA GLU A 151 13.26 -10.13 13.00
C GLU A 151 14.33 -10.09 14.11
N LYS A 152 15.58 -10.19 13.69
CA LYS A 152 16.76 -10.16 14.56
C LYS A 152 17.61 -8.95 14.25
N LYS A 153 18.04 -8.24 15.29
CA LYS A 153 19.06 -7.21 15.19
C LYS A 153 20.40 -7.83 14.77
N LYS A 154 21.35 -6.99 14.36
CA LYS A 154 22.72 -7.41 14.00
C LYS A 154 23.45 -8.18 15.11
N ASN A 155 23.10 -7.96 16.37
CA ASN A 155 23.65 -8.66 17.54
C ASN A 155 22.93 -9.98 17.86
N GLY A 156 22.00 -10.45 17.02
CA GLY A 156 21.25 -11.70 17.21
C GLY A 156 20.04 -11.60 18.14
N GLU A 157 19.83 -10.46 18.80
CA GLU A 157 18.67 -10.23 19.66
C GLU A 157 17.39 -9.99 18.85
N SER A 158 16.25 -10.38 19.41
CA SER A 158 14.95 -10.00 18.84
C SER A 158 14.69 -8.50 18.98
N LEU A 159 13.81 -7.96 18.14
CA LEU A 159 13.27 -6.62 18.35
C LEU A 159 12.52 -6.53 19.68
N ALA A 160 12.72 -5.45 20.43
CA ALA A 160 11.96 -5.19 21.64
C ALA A 160 10.48 -5.00 21.30
N GLN A 161 9.56 -5.50 22.14
CA GLN A 161 8.11 -5.38 21.94
C GLN A 161 7.69 -3.93 21.71
N ASN A 162 8.26 -3.01 22.50
CA ASN A 162 7.96 -1.60 22.40
C ASN A 162 8.41 -0.96 21.07
N TYR A 163 9.45 -1.52 20.45
CA TYR A 163 9.87 -1.11 19.12
C TYR A 163 8.94 -1.67 18.03
N ILE A 164 8.49 -2.93 18.16
CA ILE A 164 7.47 -3.52 17.28
C ILE A 164 6.17 -2.72 17.33
N HIS A 165 5.72 -2.32 18.52
CA HIS A 165 4.56 -1.45 18.70
C HIS A 165 4.72 -0.14 17.90
N LYS A 166 5.88 0.51 18.01
CA LYS A 166 6.18 1.76 17.30
C LYS A 166 6.21 1.57 15.78
N ILE A 167 6.76 0.45 15.28
CA ILE A 167 6.73 0.13 13.84
C ILE A 167 5.29 -0.04 13.37
N LEU A 168 4.49 -0.88 14.06
CA LEU A 168 3.09 -1.09 13.71
C LEU A 168 2.26 0.19 13.75
N LYS A 169 2.50 1.07 14.73
CA LYS A 169 1.83 2.37 14.84
C LYS A 169 2.11 3.22 13.60
N THR A 170 3.37 3.35 13.19
CA THR A 170 3.76 4.12 12.01
C THR A 170 3.25 3.46 10.72
N SER A 171 3.33 2.14 10.58
CA SER A 171 2.80 1.43 9.41
C SER A 171 1.28 1.59 9.27
N ARG A 172 0.54 1.58 10.38
CA ARG A 172 -0.91 1.88 10.37
C ARG A 172 -1.19 3.29 9.87
N GLN A 173 -0.38 4.27 10.26
CA GLN A 173 -0.50 5.65 9.77
C GLN A 173 -0.27 5.75 8.26
N VAL A 174 0.72 5.03 7.72
CA VAL A 174 1.00 4.96 6.27
C VAL A 174 -0.22 4.43 5.50
N PHE A 175 -0.81 3.31 5.93
CA PHE A 175 -1.99 2.78 5.25
C PHE A 175 -3.26 3.59 5.53
N ALA A 176 -3.38 4.23 6.69
CA ALA A 176 -4.47 5.17 6.95
C ALA A 176 -4.39 6.39 6.04
N PHE A 177 -3.19 6.87 5.75
CA PHE A 177 -2.94 7.91 4.74
C PHE A 177 -3.38 7.44 3.34
N ALA A 178 -3.09 6.21 2.95
CA ALA A 178 -3.57 5.65 1.67
C ALA A 178 -5.10 5.62 1.59
N VAL A 179 -5.77 5.15 2.66
CA VAL A 179 -7.24 5.13 2.73
C VAL A 179 -7.81 6.55 2.67
N ALA A 180 -7.22 7.49 3.40
CA ALA A 180 -7.67 8.89 3.42
C ALA A 180 -7.50 9.61 2.07
N ASN A 181 -6.57 9.14 1.23
CA ASN A 181 -6.35 9.63 -0.14
C ASN A 181 -7.03 8.73 -1.19
N GLU A 182 -7.94 7.84 -0.77
CA GLU A 182 -8.70 6.94 -1.65
C GLU A 182 -7.83 6.02 -2.53
N LEU A 183 -6.56 5.82 -2.15
CA LEU A 183 -5.61 4.94 -2.86
C LEU A 183 -5.84 3.46 -2.53
N MET A 184 -6.54 3.17 -1.43
CA MET A 184 -6.94 1.82 -1.05
C MET A 184 -8.25 1.85 -0.24
N GLN A 185 -9.00 0.75 -0.28
CA GLN A 185 -10.32 0.67 0.38
C GLN A 185 -10.23 0.38 1.87
N ILE A 186 -9.28 -0.47 2.28
CA ILE A 186 -9.16 -0.92 3.67
C ILE A 186 -7.72 -0.84 4.14
N ASN A 187 -7.50 -0.54 5.42
CA ASN A 187 -6.17 -0.59 6.01
C ASN A 187 -5.88 -2.03 6.48
N PRO A 188 -4.88 -2.74 5.92
CA PRO A 188 -4.58 -4.13 6.26
C PRO A 188 -4.09 -4.32 7.70
N LEU A 189 -3.71 -3.23 8.38
CA LEU A 189 -3.25 -3.22 9.77
C LEU A 189 -4.29 -2.66 10.76
N ALA A 190 -5.52 -2.33 10.33
CA ALA A 190 -6.51 -1.65 11.18
C ALA A 190 -6.80 -2.41 12.50
N GLY A 191 -6.93 -3.73 12.43
CA GLY A 191 -7.23 -4.59 13.58
C GLY A 191 -6.00 -5.08 14.35
N ILE A 192 -4.79 -4.70 13.94
CA ILE A 192 -3.55 -5.27 14.47
C ILE A 192 -2.92 -4.31 15.47
N SER A 193 -2.77 -4.77 16.71
CA SER A 193 -2.13 -4.02 17.78
C SER A 193 -1.26 -4.93 18.64
N VAL A 194 -0.17 -4.37 19.14
CA VAL A 194 0.70 -4.97 20.17
C VAL A 194 0.69 -4.01 21.35
N PRO A 195 0.56 -4.47 22.60
CA PRO A 195 0.59 -3.59 23.76
C PRO A 195 1.88 -2.79 23.83
N GLU A 196 1.77 -1.50 24.18
CA GLU A 196 2.93 -0.72 24.58
C GLU A 196 3.47 -1.28 25.90
N GLN A 197 4.77 -1.53 25.97
CA GLN A 197 5.43 -2.09 27.14
C GLN A 197 6.48 -1.10 27.63
N VAL A 198 6.18 -0.39 28.71
CA VAL A 198 7.18 0.41 29.42
C VAL A 198 8.10 -0.55 30.17
N ASP A 199 9.40 -0.34 30.02
CA ASP A 199 10.44 -1.15 30.66
C ASP A 199 10.99 -0.32 31.82
N GLU A 200 10.25 -0.32 32.94
CA GLU A 200 10.60 0.45 34.14
C GLU A 200 11.92 -0.01 34.76
N ASP A 201 12.32 -1.27 34.52
CA ASP A 201 13.60 -1.82 35.00
C ASP A 201 14.82 -1.13 34.37
N ARG A 202 14.63 -0.38 33.27
CA ARG A 202 15.69 0.42 32.64
C ARG A 202 15.82 1.82 33.21
N ASP A 203 14.86 2.28 34.00
CA ASP A 203 14.97 3.55 34.68
C ASP A 203 15.92 3.38 35.87
N PHE A 204 16.94 4.24 35.93
CA PHE A 204 17.91 4.24 37.01
C PHE A 204 17.89 5.60 37.70
N GLU A 205 17.55 5.59 38.98
CA GLU A 205 17.55 6.81 39.78
C GLU A 205 18.98 7.22 40.14
N ILE A 206 19.37 8.42 39.71
CA ILE A 206 20.66 9.01 40.08
C ILE A 206 20.52 9.66 41.45
N THR A 207 21.14 9.07 42.47
CA THR A 207 21.07 9.60 43.85
C THR A 207 21.82 10.93 44.01
N PRO A 208 21.56 11.69 45.08
CA PRO A 208 22.32 12.90 45.40
C PRO A 208 23.83 12.63 45.52
N GLU A 209 24.23 11.53 46.13
CA GLU A 209 25.64 11.16 46.33
C GLU A 209 26.32 10.86 44.98
N MET A 210 25.61 10.16 44.08
CA MET A 210 26.10 9.94 42.71
C MET A 210 26.23 11.26 41.96
N THR A 211 25.28 12.18 42.14
CA THR A 211 25.32 13.51 41.52
C THR A 211 26.56 14.29 41.97
N VAL A 212 26.90 14.28 43.26
CA VAL A 212 28.11 14.92 43.80
C VAL A 212 29.38 14.32 43.16
N LYS A 213 29.49 12.98 43.12
CA LYS A 213 30.63 12.30 42.49
C LYS A 213 30.82 12.69 41.01
N ILE A 214 29.72 12.83 40.27
CA ILE A 214 29.74 13.24 38.86
C ILE A 214 30.20 14.70 38.74
N LEU A 215 29.73 15.59 39.61
CA LEU A 215 30.13 17.01 39.62
C LEU A 215 31.61 17.18 39.94
N ASP A 216 32.13 16.42 40.89
CA ASP A 216 33.54 16.47 41.28
C ASP A 216 34.46 16.02 40.13
N ALA A 217 34.08 14.96 39.41
CA ALA A 217 34.82 14.45 38.25
C ALA A 217 34.68 15.32 36.98
N ALA A 218 33.66 16.18 36.90
CA ALA A 218 33.40 16.99 35.72
C ALA A 218 34.29 18.25 35.66
N ASN A 219 34.69 18.64 34.45
CA ASN A 219 35.31 19.94 34.21
C ASN A 219 34.30 21.09 34.42
N PRO A 220 34.75 22.35 34.55
CA PRO A 220 33.85 23.47 34.88
C PRO A 220 32.64 23.63 33.95
N LYS A 221 32.80 23.38 32.64
CA LYS A 221 31.71 23.48 31.66
C LYS A 221 30.63 22.42 31.89
N TYR A 222 31.01 21.17 32.07
CA TYR A 222 30.05 20.09 32.31
C TYR A 222 29.46 20.16 33.71
N ARG A 223 30.24 20.59 34.71
CA ARG A 223 29.75 20.80 36.08
C ARG A 223 28.57 21.77 36.11
N LEU A 224 28.65 22.88 35.35
CA LEU A 224 27.54 23.83 35.21
C LEU A 224 26.30 23.17 34.56
N ILE A 225 26.48 22.47 33.43
CA ILE A 225 25.37 21.81 32.72
C ILE A 225 24.67 20.77 33.62
N ILE A 226 25.44 19.94 34.31
CA ILE A 226 24.93 18.91 35.22
C ILE A 226 24.19 19.55 36.39
N ALA A 227 24.74 20.61 37.00
CA ALA A 227 24.08 21.31 38.10
C ALA A 227 22.74 21.94 37.66
N LEU A 228 22.71 22.59 36.48
CA LEU A 228 21.50 23.16 35.90
C LEU A 228 20.43 22.09 35.61
N ALA A 229 20.83 20.92 35.11
CA ALA A 229 19.91 19.81 34.87
C ALA A 229 19.39 19.18 36.18
N ARG A 230 20.28 18.87 37.14
CA ARG A 230 19.93 18.15 38.38
C ARG A 230 19.22 19.00 39.42
N TYR A 231 19.62 20.26 39.57
CA TYR A 231 19.05 21.15 40.59
C TYR A 231 18.10 22.19 39.98
N GLY A 232 18.30 22.58 38.71
CA GLY A 232 17.45 23.54 38.00
C GLY A 232 16.30 22.90 37.20
N GLY A 233 16.25 21.57 37.08
CA GLY A 233 15.18 20.86 36.37
C GLY A 233 15.15 21.11 34.85
N LEU A 234 16.27 21.56 34.29
CA LEU A 234 16.40 21.82 32.85
C LEU A 234 16.56 20.51 32.07
N ARG A 235 15.92 20.45 30.89
CA ARG A 235 16.05 19.35 29.93
C ARG A 235 17.21 19.56 28.97
#